data_AF-A0AAJ2NT56-F1
#
_entry.id   AF-A0AAJ2NT56-F1
#
_cell.length_a   1.000
_cell.length_b   1.000
_cell.length_c   1.000
_cell.angle_alpha   90.00
_cell.angle_beta   90.00
_cell.angle_gamma   90.00
#
_symmetry.space_group_name_H-M   'P 1'
#
loop_
_entity.id
_entity.type
_entity.pdbx_description
1 polymer ?
#
loop_
_entity_poly.entity_id
_entity_poly.type
_entity_poly.pdbx_seq_one_letter_code
_entity_poly.pdbx_strand_id
1 'polypeptide(L)'
;CIPQVLGASWQTLNYVKEKLEVEINAATDNPLIFTDEGEVLSGGNFHGQPIAIAMDLLKIGMAEVANMSERRIERLVNPQLNDLPPFLSPE
;
A
#
# COMPACT_ATOMS: atom_id res chain seq x y z
N CYS A 1 -6.94 13.67 13.89
CA CYS A 1 -7.29 13.33 12.50
C CYS A 1 -7.08 11.84 12.18
N ILE A 2 -7.36 10.92 13.13
CA ILE A 2 -7.10 9.49 12.91
C ILE A 2 -7.93 8.94 11.74
N PRO A 3 -9.25 9.19 11.65
CA PRO A 3 -10.05 8.67 10.54
C PRO A 3 -9.60 9.21 9.18
N GLN A 4 -9.17 10.47 9.10
CA GLN A 4 -8.74 11.09 7.84
C GLN A 4 -7.43 10.48 7.34
N VAL A 5 -6.43 10.32 8.22
CA VAL A 5 -5.12 9.77 7.83
C VAL A 5 -5.23 8.27 7.55
N LEU A 6 -5.81 7.49 8.46
CA LEU A 6 -5.92 6.04 8.25
C LEU A 6 -6.92 5.71 7.13
N GLY A 7 -7.96 6.53 6.92
CA GLY A 7 -8.88 6.38 5.81
C GLY A 7 -8.20 6.55 4.45
N ALA A 8 -7.30 7.53 4.31
CA ALA A 8 -6.51 7.70 3.09
C ALA A 8 -5.57 6.50 2.85
N SER A 9 -4.84 6.04 3.89
CA SER A 9 -4.00 4.84 3.78
C SER A 9 -4.80 3.58 3.43
N TRP A 10 -6.04 3.46 3.94
CA TRP A 10 -6.94 2.37 3.59
C TRP A 10 -7.37 2.40 2.12
N GLN A 11 -7.66 3.59 1.58
CA GLN A 11 -7.94 3.76 0.15
C GLN A 11 -6.74 3.37 -0.71
N THR A 12 -5.53 3.76 -0.31
CA THR A 12 -4.28 3.32 -0.95
C THR A 12 -4.17 1.80 -0.98
N LEU A 13 -4.41 1.12 0.14
CA LEU A 13 -4.36 -0.34 0.20
C LEU A 13 -5.36 -1.00 -0.74
N ASN A 14 -6.58 -0.46 -0.84
CA ASN A 14 -7.60 -1.01 -1.76
C ASN A 14 -7.19 -0.84 -3.23
N TYR A 15 -6.65 0.32 -3.62
CA TYR A 15 -6.13 0.52 -4.98
C TYR A 15 -5.02 -0.48 -5.31
N VAL A 16 -4.09 -0.67 -4.39
CA VAL A 16 -2.97 -1.61 -4.57
C VAL A 16 -3.46 -3.05 -4.71
N LYS A 17 -4.38 -3.44 -3.83
CA LYS A 17 -5.02 -4.75 -3.89
C LYS A 17 -5.69 -4.99 -5.24
N GLU A 18 -6.47 -4.04 -5.73
CA GLU A 18 -7.12 -4.14 -7.04
C GLU A 18 -6.11 -4.38 -8.17
N LYS A 19 -4.98 -3.65 -8.20
CA LYS A 19 -3.95 -3.83 -9.24
C LYS A 19 -3.26 -5.18 -9.14
N LEU A 20 -2.97 -5.65 -7.93
CA LEU A 20 -2.42 -6.99 -7.73
C LEU A 20 -3.40 -8.08 -8.16
N GLU A 21 -4.69 -7.95 -7.83
CA GLU A 21 -5.73 -8.90 -8.22
C GLU A 21 -5.92 -8.95 -9.73
N VAL A 22 -5.82 -7.83 -10.44
CA VAL A 22 -5.84 -7.83 -11.91
C VAL A 22 -4.59 -8.49 -12.47
N GLU A 23 -3.40 -8.08 -12.04
CA GLU A 23 -2.14 -8.54 -12.63
C GLU A 23 -1.91 -10.04 -12.39
N ILE A 24 -2.21 -10.55 -11.20
CA ILE A 24 -2.01 -11.97 -10.87
C ILE A 24 -2.91 -12.90 -11.71
N ASN A 25 -4.01 -12.37 -12.24
CA ASN A 25 -4.96 -13.08 -13.10
C ASN A 25 -4.78 -12.73 -14.59
N ALA A 26 -3.79 -11.92 -14.95
CA ALA A 26 -3.51 -11.53 -16.33
C ALA A 26 -2.54 -12.51 -17.01
N ALA A 27 -2.65 -12.64 -18.35
CA ALA A 27 -1.61 -13.26 -19.17
C ALA A 27 -0.49 -12.23 -19.38
N THR A 28 0.57 -12.34 -18.59
CA THR A 28 1.73 -11.44 -18.58
C THR A 28 2.92 -11.97 -19.38
N ASP A 29 2.80 -13.12 -20.01
CA ASP A 29 3.81 -13.67 -20.90
C ASP A 29 3.77 -13.03 -22.30
N ASN A 30 4.70 -13.43 -23.15
CA ASN A 30 4.77 -12.99 -24.54
C ASN A 30 5.52 -14.02 -25.40
N PRO A 31 5.03 -14.38 -26.60
CA PRO A 31 3.81 -13.90 -27.25
C PRO A 31 2.53 -14.51 -26.67
N LEU A 32 1.39 -13.85 -26.87
CA LEU A 32 0.08 -14.41 -26.59
C LEU A 32 -0.37 -15.34 -27.72
N ILE A 33 -0.99 -16.46 -27.36
CA ILE A 33 -1.47 -17.49 -28.29
C ILE A 33 -3.00 -17.51 -28.24
N PHE A 34 -3.63 -17.21 -29.37
CA PHE A 34 -5.08 -17.21 -29.55
C PHE A 34 -5.47 -18.45 -30.37
N THR A 35 -5.80 -19.54 -29.67
CA THR A 35 -5.96 -20.86 -30.30
C THR A 35 -7.17 -20.95 -31.21
N ASP A 36 -8.24 -20.23 -30.89
CA ASP A 36 -9.51 -20.29 -31.63
C ASP A 36 -9.40 -19.53 -32.96
N GLU A 37 -8.58 -18.48 -32.98
CA GLU A 37 -8.27 -17.66 -34.15
C GLU A 37 -7.05 -18.17 -34.94
N GLY A 38 -6.24 -19.06 -34.34
CA GLY A 38 -4.97 -19.51 -34.90
C GLY A 38 -3.91 -18.40 -34.96
N GLU A 39 -4.01 -17.40 -34.08
CA GLU A 39 -3.18 -16.20 -34.08
C GLU A 39 -2.12 -16.22 -32.97
N VAL A 40 -0.96 -15.60 -33.26
CA VAL A 40 0.12 -15.37 -32.28
C VAL A 40 0.45 -13.88 -32.28
N LEU A 41 0.26 -13.22 -31.13
CA LEU A 41 0.44 -11.78 -30.99
C LEU A 41 1.63 -11.48 -30.07
N SER A 42 2.60 -10.74 -30.59
CA SER A 42 3.68 -10.17 -29.76
C SER A 42 3.24 -8.83 -29.20
N GLY A 43 3.17 -8.72 -27.87
CA GLY A 43 2.78 -7.54 -27.11
C GLY A 43 3.79 -7.20 -26.01
N GLY A 44 3.31 -6.49 -24.99
CA GLY A 44 4.14 -5.95 -23.90
C GLY A 44 3.57 -6.25 -22.51
N ASN A 45 2.71 -7.27 -22.36
CA ASN A 45 2.01 -7.55 -21.11
C ASN A 45 2.95 -7.91 -19.94
N PHE A 46 4.18 -8.31 -20.23
CA PHE A 46 5.22 -8.55 -19.22
C PHE A 46 5.69 -7.27 -18.52
N HIS A 47 5.36 -6.09 -19.02
CA HIS A 47 5.83 -4.84 -18.47
C HIS A 47 5.05 -4.45 -17.20
N GLY A 48 5.64 -4.71 -16.02
CA GLY A 48 5.01 -4.49 -14.71
C GLY A 48 4.84 -3.02 -14.26
N GLN A 49 4.70 -2.06 -15.18
CA GLN A 49 4.52 -0.65 -14.84
C GLN A 49 3.31 -0.40 -13.93
N PRO A 50 2.14 -1.06 -14.14
CA PRO A 50 0.98 -0.87 -13.25
C PRO A 50 1.28 -1.28 -11.80
N ILE A 51 2.01 -2.39 -11.61
CA ILE A 51 2.43 -2.85 -10.28
C ILE A 51 3.48 -1.93 -9.68
N ALA A 52 4.47 -1.48 -10.45
CA ALA A 52 5.51 -0.57 -9.97
C ALA A 52 4.89 0.71 -9.37
N ILE A 53 3.97 1.36 -10.10
CA ILE A 53 3.27 2.56 -9.62
C ILE A 53 2.43 2.26 -8.37
N ALA A 54 1.73 1.12 -8.33
CA ALA A 54 0.97 0.71 -7.16
C ALA A 54 1.85 0.52 -5.92
N MET A 55 3.02 -0.11 -6.06
CA MET A 55 3.96 -0.34 -4.97
C MET A 55 4.59 0.96 -4.45
N ASP A 56 4.91 1.91 -5.33
CA ASP A 56 5.39 3.23 -4.92
C ASP A 56 4.33 3.98 -4.10
N LEU A 57 3.06 3.89 -4.50
CA LEU A 57 1.96 4.47 -3.73
C LEU A 57 1.77 3.74 -2.39
N LEU A 58 1.88 2.41 -2.37
CA LEU A 58 1.81 1.62 -1.13
C LEU A 58 2.87 2.08 -0.13
N LYS A 59 4.11 2.29 -0.58
CA LYS A 59 5.21 2.78 0.25
C LYS A 59 4.83 4.10 0.95
N ILE A 60 4.23 5.03 0.22
CA ILE A 60 3.76 6.31 0.80
C ILE A 60 2.65 6.05 1.83
N GLY A 61 1.63 5.26 1.46
CA GLY A 61 0.51 4.94 2.35
C GLY A 61 0.94 4.29 3.67
N MET A 62 1.93 3.40 3.63
CA MET A 62 2.50 2.74 4.81
C MET A 62 3.32 3.68 5.69
N ALA A 63 4.05 4.64 5.10
CA ALA A 63 4.78 5.64 5.86
C ALA A 63 3.84 6.50 6.72
N GLU A 64 2.66 6.87 6.19
CA GLU A 64 1.66 7.64 6.94
C GLU A 64 1.03 6.86 8.10
N VAL A 65 0.79 5.55 7.92
CA VAL A 65 0.31 4.68 9.01
C VAL A 65 1.36 4.62 10.13
N ALA A 66 2.63 4.42 9.76
CA ALA A 66 3.73 4.38 10.72
C ALA A 66 3.88 5.72 11.46
N ASN A 67 3.83 6.84 10.74
CA ASN A 67 3.92 8.18 11.33
C ASN A 67 2.79 8.43 12.34
N MET A 68 1.53 8.10 11.98
CA MET A 68 0.40 8.24 12.89
C MET A 68 0.55 7.36 14.14
N SER A 69 1.11 6.16 14.01
CA SER A 69 1.40 5.30 15.16
C SER A 69 2.46 5.92 16.06
N GLU A 70 3.55 6.39 15.47
CA GLU A 70 4.68 6.97 16.18
C GLU A 70 4.28 8.25 16.92
N ARG A 71 3.53 9.17 16.30
CA ARG A 71 3.03 10.39 16.97
C ARG A 71 2.12 10.09 18.16
N ARG A 72 1.37 8.98 18.14
CA ARG A 72 0.57 8.54 19.29
C ARG A 72 1.45 7.99 20.42
N ILE A 73 2.51 7.26 20.08
CA ILE A 73 3.49 6.78 21.08
C ILE A 73 4.16 7.99 21.73
N GLU A 74 4.63 8.96 20.94
CA GLU A 74 5.23 10.20 21.47
C GLU A 74 4.27 10.91 22.44
N ARG A 75 3.01 11.05 22.05
CA ARG A 75 2.00 11.65 22.92
C ARG A 75 1.72 10.85 24.19
N LEU A 76 2.01 9.55 24.24
CA LEU A 76 1.84 8.72 25.45
C LEU A 76 3.07 8.76 26.36
N VAL A 77 4.28 8.80 25.80
CA VAL A 77 5.51 8.72 26.61
C VAL A 77 6.02 10.09 27.04
N ASN A 78 5.59 11.17 26.38
CA ASN A 78 6.00 12.53 26.69
C ASN A 78 5.02 13.20 27.68
N PRO A 79 5.42 13.44 28.94
CA PRO A 79 4.57 14.06 29.97
C PRO A 79 4.25 15.53 29.69
N GLN A 80 4.88 16.16 28.68
CA GLN A 80 4.50 17.51 28.25
C GLN A 80 3.24 17.53 27.38
N LEU A 81 2.78 16.36 26.91
CA LEU A 81 1.67 16.21 25.97
C LEU A 81 0.46 15.44 26.55
N ASN A 82 0.57 14.99 27.81
CA ASN A 82 -0.44 14.22 28.54
C ASN A 82 -0.27 14.36 30.07
N ASP A 83 -1.17 13.74 30.85
CA ASP A 83 -1.15 13.74 32.32
C ASP A 83 -0.70 12.38 32.91
N LEU A 84 0.18 11.65 32.24
CA LEU A 84 0.69 10.33 32.64
C LEU A 84 2.15 10.43 33.17
N PRO A 85 2.63 9.42 33.91
CA PRO A 85 4.04 9.34 34.30
C PRO A 85 4.97 9.38 33.07
N PRO A 86 6.16 10.02 33.16
CA PRO A 86 7.12 10.04 32.07
C PRO A 86 7.44 8.62 31.59
N PHE A 87 7.39 8.39 30.28
CA PHE A 87 7.63 7.08 29.67
C PHE A 87 6.72 5.95 30.17
N LEU A 88 5.56 6.28 30.78
CA LEU A 88 4.65 5.32 31.40
C LEU A 88 5.30 4.44 32.47
N SER A 89 6.37 4.93 33.13
CA SER A 89 7.04 4.16 34.18
C SER A 89 6.15 4.04 35.43
N PRO A 90 6.14 2.88 36.11
CA PRO A 90 5.51 2.77 37.43
C PRO A 90 6.22 3.71 38.43
N GLU A 91 5.48 4.17 39.43
CA GLU A 91 6.01 4.92 40.57
C GLU A 91 7.01 4.10 41.40
#